data_AF-A0A815XEF0-F1
#
_entry.id   AF-A0A815XEF0-F1
#
_cell.length_a   1.000
_cell.length_b   1.000
_cell.length_c   1.000
_cell.angle_alpha   90.00
_cell.angle_beta   90.00
_cell.angle_gamma   90.00
#
_symmetry.space_group_name_H-M   'P 1'
#
loop_
_entity.id
_entity.type
_entity.pdbx_description
1 polymer ?
#
loop_
_entity_poly.entity_id
_entity_poly.type
_entity_poly.pdbx_seq_one_letter_code
_entity_poly.pdbx_strand_id
1 'polypeptide(L)'
;MLKHMVPCESLHDQRTLSHEKLLADVRSEQTGEGYVVEIIINEQHSYLVKIKNTKYLALHHTKDSVNHPQRLFEAIINESSDDLKAMFSNDPTAIDKIVIMEEYVKPRYNQLVETIEQFYVENKHLSRKEYAQKAQKLTSVYMSLLMNLYMGKTNNYKEFAIRHSKGLFEISEEFSTPK
;
A
#
# COMPACT_ATOMS: atom_id res chain seq x y z
N MET A 1 6.04 -32.81 12.58
CA MET A 1 7.16 -32.46 13.48
C MET A 1 7.43 -30.97 13.32
N LEU A 2 7.07 -30.13 14.31
CA LEU A 2 7.22 -28.67 14.27
C LEU A 2 8.71 -28.30 14.41
N LYS A 3 9.38 -28.00 13.30
CA LYS A 3 10.84 -27.76 13.23
C LYS A 3 11.31 -26.41 13.79
N HIS A 4 10.41 -25.59 14.37
CA HIS A 4 10.71 -24.21 14.78
C HIS A 4 10.35 -23.89 16.24
N MET A 5 10.06 -24.89 17.06
CA MET A 5 9.95 -24.66 18.50
C MET A 5 11.36 -24.65 19.10
N VAL A 6 11.84 -23.47 19.49
CA VAL A 6 13.00 -23.33 20.37
C VAL A 6 12.63 -23.93 21.74
N PRO A 7 13.49 -24.72 22.39
CA PRO A 7 13.23 -25.23 23.73
C PRO A 7 12.90 -24.10 24.71
N CYS A 8 11.99 -24.35 25.65
CA CYS A 8 11.72 -23.43 26.74
C CYS A 8 12.97 -23.32 27.62
N GLU A 9 13.77 -22.28 27.41
CA GLU A 9 14.80 -21.88 28.38
C GLU A 9 14.11 -21.01 29.42
N SER A 10 13.89 -21.58 30.62
CA SER A 10 13.46 -20.77 31.75
C SER A 10 14.55 -19.74 32.03
N LEU A 11 14.20 -18.45 32.01
CA LEU A 11 15.09 -17.36 32.42
C LEU A 11 15.30 -17.40 33.95
N HIS A 12 15.90 -18.48 34.46
CA HIS A 12 16.06 -18.71 35.89
C HIS A 12 17.28 -18.00 36.48
N ASP A 13 18.17 -17.47 35.65
CA ASP A 13 19.41 -16.86 36.13
C ASP A 13 19.90 -15.73 35.24
N GLN A 14 19.35 -14.51 35.37
CA GLN A 14 20.08 -13.26 35.08
C GLN A 14 19.47 -12.09 35.86
N ARG A 15 20.19 -11.58 36.88
CA ARG A 15 19.83 -10.40 37.71
C ARG A 15 19.86 -9.06 36.93
N THR A 16 19.64 -9.08 35.62
CA THR A 16 19.88 -7.94 34.73
C THR A 16 18.95 -7.84 33.52
N LEU A 17 18.03 -8.78 33.30
CA LEU A 17 17.06 -8.69 32.20
C LEU A 17 15.72 -8.15 32.73
N SER A 18 15.45 -6.86 32.49
CA SER A 18 14.14 -6.29 32.79
C SER A 18 13.11 -6.73 31.76
N HIS A 19 11.82 -6.78 32.15
CA HIS A 19 10.71 -7.03 31.22
C HIS A 19 10.71 -6.04 30.05
N GLU A 20 11.09 -4.79 30.30
CA GLU A 20 11.20 -3.74 29.28
C GLU A 20 12.29 -4.07 28.25
N LYS A 21 13.45 -4.56 28.70
CA LYS A 21 14.55 -4.94 27.82
C LYS A 21 14.16 -6.14 26.95
N LEU A 22 13.55 -7.16 27.55
CA LEU A 22 13.03 -8.31 26.81
C LEU A 22 12.04 -7.88 25.73
N LEU A 23 11.09 -6.99 26.07
CA LEU A 23 10.12 -6.47 25.12
C LEU A 23 10.78 -5.66 24.00
N ALA A 24 11.75 -4.81 24.32
CA ALA A 24 12.49 -4.02 23.33
C ALA A 24 13.28 -4.91 22.37
N ASP A 25 13.98 -5.92 22.90
CA ASP A 25 14.78 -6.87 22.13
C ASP A 25 13.88 -7.64 21.16
N VAL A 26 12.80 -8.27 21.63
CA VAL A 26 11.82 -8.98 20.77
C VAL A 26 11.21 -8.04 19.73
N ARG A 27 10.89 -6.79 20.09
CA ARG A 27 10.33 -5.82 19.13
C ARG A 27 11.30 -5.42 18.02
N SER A 28 12.61 -5.48 18.27
CA SER A 28 13.67 -5.14 17.32
C SER A 28 14.08 -6.28 16.38
N GLU A 29 13.68 -7.53 16.70
CA GLU A 29 13.99 -8.69 15.88
C GLU A 29 13.45 -8.56 14.45
N GLN A 30 14.26 -8.98 13.48
CA GLN A 30 13.96 -8.88 12.05
C GLN A 30 13.52 -10.21 11.42
N THR A 31 13.49 -11.28 12.22
CA THR A 31 13.23 -12.67 11.81
C THR A 31 12.18 -13.29 12.71
N GLY A 32 11.36 -14.18 12.16
CA GLY A 32 10.27 -14.83 12.91
C GLY A 32 9.09 -13.89 13.19
N GLU A 33 8.13 -14.38 13.97
CA GLU A 33 6.90 -13.67 14.35
C GLU A 33 7.00 -13.02 15.75
N GLY A 34 7.87 -13.59 16.61
CA GLY A 34 7.98 -13.30 18.04
C GLY A 34 7.69 -14.55 18.86
N TYR A 35 7.30 -14.37 20.13
CA TYR A 35 7.23 -15.45 21.12
C TYR A 35 5.86 -15.51 21.81
N VAL A 36 5.58 -16.68 22.39
CA VAL A 36 4.53 -16.84 23.40
C VAL A 36 5.23 -16.99 24.74
N VAL A 37 4.91 -16.12 25.69
CA VAL A 37 5.49 -16.13 27.03
C VAL A 37 4.41 -16.46 28.05
N GLU A 38 4.78 -17.19 29.09
CA GLU A 38 3.92 -17.44 30.24
C GLU A 38 4.26 -16.45 31.35
N ILE A 39 3.26 -15.70 31.81
CA ILE A 39 3.38 -14.80 32.96
C ILE A 39 2.86 -15.54 34.17
N ILE A 40 3.76 -15.84 35.11
CA ILE A 40 3.43 -16.51 36.37
C ILE A 40 3.16 -15.42 37.42
N ILE A 41 1.94 -15.38 37.96
CA ILE A 41 1.56 -14.47 39.05
C ILE A 41 1.88 -15.12 40.40
N ASN A 42 1.56 -16.42 40.54
CA ASN A 42 1.91 -17.27 41.67
C ASN A 42 1.87 -18.75 41.22
N GLU A 43 2.19 -19.69 42.12
CA GLU A 43 2.27 -21.14 41.82
C GLU A 43 1.00 -21.76 41.22
N GLN A 44 -0.15 -21.07 41.32
CA GLN A 44 -1.46 -21.59 40.91
C GLN A 44 -2.11 -20.77 39.78
N HIS A 45 -1.51 -19.64 39.40
CA HIS A 45 -2.10 -18.72 38.45
C HIS A 45 -1.04 -18.17 37.48
N SER A 46 -1.18 -18.58 36.23
CA SER A 46 -0.39 -18.09 35.10
C SER A 46 -1.29 -17.83 33.89
N TYR A 47 -0.80 -17.03 32.95
CA TYR A 47 -1.47 -16.81 31.67
C TYR A 47 -0.45 -16.61 30.55
N LEU A 48 -0.86 -16.92 29.32
CA LEU A 48 -0.01 -16.80 28.14
C LEU A 48 -0.21 -15.45 27.45
N VAL A 49 0.89 -14.81 27.09
CA VAL A 49 0.92 -13.55 26.33
C VAL A 49 1.72 -13.78 25.06
N LYS A 50 1.24 -13.24 23.94
CA LYS A 50 2.00 -13.23 22.68
C LYS A 50 2.73 -11.90 22.55
N ILE A 51 4.04 -11.94 22.37
CA ILE A 51 4.86 -10.77 22.08
C ILE A 51 5.30 -10.91 20.62
N LYS A 52 4.89 -9.96 19.78
CA LYS A 52 5.20 -9.96 18.34
C LYS A 52 6.27 -8.92 18.05
N ASN A 53 7.16 -9.21 17.10
CA ASN A 53 8.13 -8.22 16.65
C ASN A 53 7.46 -7.15 15.77
N THR A 54 8.08 -5.97 15.70
CA THR A 54 7.48 -4.81 15.03
C THR A 54 7.34 -5.05 13.52
N LYS A 55 8.32 -5.74 12.93
CA LYS A 55 8.32 -6.08 11.50
C LYS A 55 7.13 -6.97 11.14
N TYR A 56 6.85 -8.01 11.91
CA TYR A 56 5.73 -8.90 11.71
C TYR A 56 4.39 -8.18 11.85
N LEU A 57 4.24 -7.33 12.87
CA LEU A 57 3.03 -6.53 13.05
C LEU A 57 2.81 -5.57 11.87
N ALA A 58 3.86 -4.91 11.42
CA ALA A 58 3.80 -4.04 10.24
C ALA A 58 3.43 -4.83 8.98
N LEU A 59 4.05 -6.00 8.77
CA LEU A 59 3.72 -6.89 7.65
C LEU A 59 2.26 -7.33 7.68
N HIS A 60 1.76 -7.72 8.84
CA HIS A 60 0.38 -8.19 8.98
C HIS A 60 -0.63 -7.07 8.73
N HIS A 61 -0.37 -5.86 9.25
CA HIS A 61 -1.23 -4.70 8.97
C HIS A 61 -1.18 -4.29 7.48
N THR A 62 0.00 -4.33 6.88
CA THR A 62 0.17 -4.03 5.45
C THR A 62 -0.43 -5.13 4.56
N LYS A 63 -0.53 -6.38 5.04
CA LYS A 63 -1.13 -7.50 4.30
C LYS A 63 -2.60 -7.25 4.03
N ASP A 64 -3.29 -6.64 4.98
CA ASP A 64 -4.68 -6.19 4.80
C ASP A 64 -4.79 -5.07 3.75
N SER A 65 -3.70 -4.33 3.50
CA SER A 65 -3.65 -3.30 2.45
C SER A 65 -3.46 -3.90 1.06
N VAL A 66 -2.65 -4.95 0.91
CA VAL A 66 -2.50 -5.67 -0.39
C VAL A 66 -3.78 -6.42 -0.76
N ASN A 67 -4.52 -6.92 0.23
CA ASN A 67 -5.80 -7.58 -0.02
C ASN A 67 -6.95 -6.61 -0.29
N HIS A 68 -6.75 -5.31 -0.13
CA HIS A 68 -7.76 -4.30 -0.41
C HIS A 68 -7.42 -3.56 -1.72
N PRO A 69 -8.12 -3.83 -2.84
CA PRO A 69 -7.74 -3.31 -4.16
C PRO A 69 -7.57 -1.79 -4.21
N GLN A 70 -8.41 -1.04 -3.50
CA GLN A 70 -8.33 0.41 -3.42
C GLN A 70 -7.05 0.91 -2.73
N ARG A 71 -6.61 0.26 -1.65
CA ARG A 71 -5.37 0.63 -0.95
C ARG A 71 -4.14 0.26 -1.77
N LEU A 72 -4.17 -0.88 -2.44
CA LEU A 72 -3.10 -1.28 -3.35
C LEU A 72 -3.01 -0.31 -4.54
N PHE A 73 -4.14 0.09 -5.13
CA PHE A 73 -4.20 1.12 -6.16
C PHE A 73 -3.59 2.44 -5.67
N GLU A 74 -3.99 2.92 -4.49
CA GLU A 74 -3.44 4.14 -3.89
C GLU A 74 -1.92 4.05 -3.68
N ALA A 75 -1.41 2.92 -3.20
CA ALA A 75 0.02 2.71 -3.03
C ALA A 75 0.77 2.76 -4.38
N ILE A 76 0.20 2.20 -5.44
CA ILE A 76 0.80 2.23 -6.78
C ILE A 76 0.81 3.66 -7.34
N ILE A 77 -0.31 4.39 -7.25
CA ILE A 77 -0.39 5.78 -7.71
C ILE A 77 0.56 6.69 -6.92
N ASN A 78 0.78 6.40 -5.64
CA ASN A 78 1.72 7.12 -4.79
C ASN A 78 3.17 6.62 -4.90
N GLU A 79 3.46 5.70 -5.82
CA GLU A 79 4.82 5.14 -6.05
C GLU A 79 5.43 4.45 -4.82
N SER A 80 4.60 3.96 -3.89
CA SER A 80 5.02 3.25 -2.68
C SER A 80 4.84 1.73 -2.79
N SER A 81 4.57 1.20 -3.99
CA SER A 81 4.40 -0.24 -4.24
C SER A 81 5.70 -1.03 -4.14
N ASP A 82 6.86 -0.39 -4.33
CA ASP A 82 8.17 -1.03 -4.15
C ASP A 82 8.44 -1.35 -2.68
N ASP A 83 8.07 -0.47 -1.76
CA ASP A 83 8.12 -0.74 -0.32
C ASP A 83 7.21 -1.91 0.05
N LEU A 84 6.02 -1.99 -0.55
CA LEU A 84 5.13 -3.14 -0.38
C LEU A 84 5.81 -4.43 -0.86
N LYS A 85 6.44 -4.44 -2.03
CA LYS A 85 7.17 -5.62 -2.52
C LYS A 85 8.32 -6.02 -1.60
N ALA A 86 9.08 -5.05 -1.08
CA ALA A 86 10.14 -5.33 -0.12
C ALA A 86 9.59 -5.94 1.18
N MET A 87 8.43 -5.47 1.64
CA MET A 87 7.73 -6.04 2.79
C MET A 87 7.28 -7.48 2.51
N PHE A 88 6.69 -7.76 1.35
CA PHE A 88 6.18 -9.09 0.98
C PHE A 88 7.22 -10.00 0.31
N SER A 89 8.52 -9.75 0.47
CA SER A 89 9.57 -10.51 -0.25
C SER A 89 9.50 -12.03 -0.06
N ASN A 90 8.91 -12.50 1.04
CA ASN A 90 8.75 -13.92 1.39
C ASN A 90 7.33 -14.47 1.10
N ASP A 91 6.43 -13.66 0.54
CA ASP A 91 5.06 -14.04 0.18
C ASP A 91 4.85 -13.84 -1.33
N PRO A 92 5.23 -14.85 -2.17
CA PRO A 92 5.12 -14.75 -3.62
C PRO A 92 3.71 -14.42 -4.11
N THR A 93 2.68 -14.92 -3.42
CA THR A 93 1.28 -14.64 -3.77
C THR A 93 0.93 -13.17 -3.58
N ALA A 94 1.43 -12.53 -2.52
CA ALA A 94 1.25 -11.09 -2.33
C ALA A 94 2.03 -10.27 -3.38
N ILE A 95 3.25 -10.70 -3.73
CA ILE A 95 4.04 -10.07 -4.80
C ILE A 95 3.31 -10.13 -6.14
N ASP A 96 2.80 -11.30 -6.53
CA ASP A 96 2.08 -11.48 -7.79
C ASP A 96 0.86 -10.55 -7.88
N LYS A 97 0.09 -10.41 -6.79
CA LYS A 97 -1.04 -9.46 -6.73
C LYS A 97 -0.59 -8.01 -6.94
N ILE A 98 0.51 -7.61 -6.31
CA ILE A 98 1.06 -6.25 -6.48
C ILE A 98 1.46 -6.04 -7.94
N VAL A 99 2.21 -6.97 -8.54
CA VAL A 99 2.68 -6.88 -9.93
C VAL A 99 1.51 -6.81 -10.91
N ILE A 100 0.52 -7.68 -10.77
CA ILE A 100 -0.68 -7.68 -11.62
C ILE A 100 -1.39 -6.32 -11.57
N MET A 101 -1.56 -5.75 -10.38
CA MET A 101 -2.17 -4.43 -10.23
C MET A 101 -1.28 -3.32 -10.81
N GLU A 102 0.05 -3.39 -10.64
CA GLU A 102 1.00 -2.44 -11.23
C GLU A 102 0.90 -2.43 -12.76
N GLU A 103 0.93 -3.59 -13.39
CA GLU A 103 0.81 -3.75 -14.84
C GLU A 103 -0.53 -3.25 -15.38
N TYR A 104 -1.60 -3.35 -14.58
CA TYR A 104 -2.91 -2.82 -14.93
C TYR A 104 -2.98 -1.29 -14.79
N VAL A 105 -2.48 -0.73 -13.69
CA VAL A 105 -2.67 0.67 -13.30
C VAL A 105 -1.68 1.60 -13.99
N LYS A 106 -0.38 1.26 -14.03
CA LYS A 106 0.68 2.16 -14.52
C LYS A 106 0.44 2.61 -15.96
N PRO A 107 0.12 1.72 -16.94
CA PRO A 107 -0.11 2.16 -18.32
C PRO A 107 -1.31 3.10 -18.45
N ARG A 108 -2.41 2.82 -17.73
CA ARG A 108 -3.62 3.65 -17.74
C ARG A 108 -3.38 5.03 -17.13
N TYR A 109 -2.62 5.08 -16.04
CA TYR A 109 -2.26 6.35 -15.42
C TYR A 109 -1.36 7.18 -16.34
N ASN A 110 -0.35 6.57 -16.95
CA ASN A 110 0.52 7.24 -17.91
C ASN A 110 -0.27 7.77 -19.11
N GLN A 111 -1.18 6.96 -19.66
CA GLN A 111 -2.06 7.37 -20.75
C GLN A 111 -2.97 8.54 -20.37
N LEU A 112 -3.51 8.55 -19.14
CA LEU A 112 -4.31 9.67 -18.62
C LEU A 112 -3.50 10.97 -18.63
N VAL A 113 -2.29 10.94 -18.07
CA VAL A 113 -1.42 12.13 -17.99
C VAL A 113 -1.04 12.60 -19.39
N GLU A 114 -0.58 11.67 -20.24
CA GLU A 114 -0.17 11.96 -21.62
C GLU A 114 -1.31 12.57 -22.43
N THR A 115 -2.53 12.00 -22.34
CA THR A 115 -3.70 12.51 -23.07
C THR A 115 -4.00 13.96 -22.70
N ILE A 116 -3.89 14.31 -21.41
CA ILE A 116 -4.20 15.65 -20.91
C ILE A 116 -3.12 16.65 -21.31
N GLU A 117 -1.85 16.30 -21.11
CA GLU A 117 -0.72 17.16 -21.45
C GLU A 117 -0.62 17.39 -22.96
N GLN A 118 -0.79 16.33 -23.76
CA GLN A 118 -0.78 16.43 -25.22
C GLN A 118 -1.93 17.31 -25.73
N PHE A 119 -3.14 17.12 -25.19
CA PHE A 119 -4.27 17.98 -25.55
C PHE A 119 -3.98 19.45 -25.21
N TYR A 120 -3.39 19.73 -24.06
CA TYR A 120 -3.02 21.10 -23.69
C TYR A 120 -1.99 21.67 -24.64
N VAL A 121 -0.89 20.97 -24.92
CA VAL A 121 0.18 21.44 -25.83
C VAL A 121 -0.37 21.78 -27.22
N GLU A 122 -1.22 20.91 -27.77
CA GLU A 122 -1.81 21.09 -29.08
C GLU A 122 -2.83 22.23 -29.14
N ASN A 123 -3.49 22.57 -28.03
CA ASN A 123 -4.66 23.45 -28.05
C ASN A 123 -4.52 24.71 -27.20
N LYS A 124 -3.42 24.90 -26.45
CA LYS A 124 -3.20 26.05 -25.55
C LYS A 124 -3.28 27.43 -26.22
N HIS A 125 -3.14 27.48 -27.54
CA HIS A 125 -3.21 28.71 -28.33
C HIS A 125 -4.64 29.12 -28.70
N LEU A 126 -5.62 28.22 -28.53
CA LEU A 126 -7.03 28.50 -28.80
C LEU A 126 -7.58 29.50 -27.79
N SER A 127 -8.64 30.21 -28.15
CA SER A 127 -9.38 31.00 -27.16
C SER A 127 -10.00 30.08 -26.10
N ARG A 128 -10.22 30.61 -24.89
CA ARG A 128 -10.78 29.84 -23.76
C ARG A 128 -12.07 29.10 -24.11
N LYS A 129 -12.92 29.73 -24.92
CA LYS A 129 -14.21 29.17 -25.35
C LYS A 129 -13.99 27.99 -26.31
N GLU A 130 -13.14 28.16 -27.31
CA GLU A 130 -12.82 27.11 -28.29
C GLU A 130 -12.12 25.92 -27.61
N TYR A 131 -11.18 26.19 -26.72
CA TYR A 131 -10.49 25.18 -25.92
C TYR A 131 -11.49 24.35 -25.10
N ALA A 132 -12.38 24.99 -24.35
CA ALA A 132 -13.38 24.30 -23.53
C ALA A 132 -14.35 23.47 -24.39
N GLN A 133 -14.80 23.99 -25.53
CA GLN A 133 -15.66 23.26 -26.46
C GLN A 133 -14.97 22.03 -27.05
N LYS A 134 -13.67 22.15 -27.40
CA LYS A 134 -12.90 21.03 -27.93
C LYS A 134 -12.61 19.98 -26.85
N ALA A 135 -12.30 20.41 -25.62
CA ALA A 135 -12.07 19.53 -24.48
C ALA A 135 -13.33 18.73 -24.12
N GLN A 136 -14.49 19.38 -24.11
CA GLN A 136 -15.77 18.74 -23.80
C GLN A 136 -16.14 17.64 -24.81
N LYS A 137 -15.72 17.78 -26.09
CA LYS A 137 -15.90 16.74 -27.10
C LYS A 137 -14.98 15.54 -26.92
N LEU A 138 -13.78 15.74 -26.35
CA LEU A 138 -12.86 14.66 -26.04
C LEU A 138 -13.36 13.85 -24.86
N THR A 139 -13.58 14.52 -23.72
CA THR A 139 -14.12 13.89 -22.51
C THR A 139 -14.55 14.92 -21.49
N SER A 140 -15.73 14.73 -20.91
CA SER A 140 -16.21 15.53 -19.79
C SER A 140 -15.43 15.27 -18.49
N VAL A 141 -14.80 14.10 -18.36
CA VAL A 141 -14.16 13.66 -17.11
C VAL A 141 -12.90 14.46 -16.80
N TYR A 142 -12.09 14.78 -17.80
CA TYR A 142 -10.81 15.49 -17.62
C TYR A 142 -10.96 17.01 -17.66
N MET A 143 -12.18 17.54 -17.76
CA MET A 143 -12.44 18.98 -17.92
C MET A 143 -11.78 19.82 -16.82
N SER A 144 -11.81 19.37 -15.58
CA SER A 144 -11.18 20.09 -14.46
C SER A 144 -9.66 20.22 -14.65
N LEU A 145 -8.99 19.13 -15.04
CA LEU A 145 -7.55 19.08 -15.27
C LEU A 145 -7.13 19.90 -16.49
N LEU A 146 -7.88 19.78 -17.59
CA LEU A 146 -7.61 20.51 -18.83
C LEU A 146 -7.77 22.02 -18.66
N MET A 147 -8.78 22.46 -17.90
CA MET A 147 -9.00 23.88 -17.62
C MET A 147 -7.98 24.45 -16.65
N ASN A 148 -7.50 23.65 -15.69
CA ASN A 148 -6.40 24.07 -14.81
C ASN A 148 -5.13 24.38 -15.61
N LEU A 149 -4.69 23.48 -16.51
CA LEU A 149 -3.54 23.72 -17.38
C LEU A 149 -3.72 24.97 -18.24
N TYR A 150 -4.91 25.14 -18.84
CA TYR A 150 -5.23 26.32 -19.64
C TYR A 150 -5.10 27.64 -18.84
N MET A 151 -5.47 27.60 -17.55
CA MET A 151 -5.34 28.75 -16.64
C MET A 151 -3.93 28.92 -16.05
N GLY A 152 -2.96 28.08 -16.44
CA GLY A 152 -1.60 28.10 -15.89
C GLY A 152 -1.50 27.56 -14.45
N LYS A 153 -2.47 26.74 -14.01
CA LYS A 153 -2.45 26.07 -12.71
C LYS A 153 -1.82 24.69 -12.82
N THR A 154 -1.23 24.23 -11.73
CA THR A 154 -0.67 22.88 -11.60
C THR A 154 -1.76 21.85 -11.28
N ASN A 155 -1.68 20.68 -11.91
CA ASN A 155 -2.59 19.57 -11.62
C ASN A 155 -1.99 18.62 -10.57
N ASN A 156 -2.87 18.07 -9.73
CA ASN A 156 -2.57 16.90 -8.91
C ASN A 156 -3.18 15.64 -9.56
N TYR A 157 -2.47 15.06 -10.52
CA TYR A 157 -2.94 13.88 -11.25
C TYR A 157 -3.15 12.66 -10.35
N LYS A 158 -2.30 12.48 -9.33
CA LYS A 158 -2.37 11.37 -8.37
C LYS A 158 -3.69 11.40 -7.60
N GLU A 159 -4.00 12.54 -6.98
CA GLU A 159 -5.25 12.71 -6.22
C GLU A 159 -6.49 12.58 -7.12
N PHE A 160 -6.42 13.10 -8.35
CA PHE A 160 -7.50 12.93 -9.31
C PHE A 160 -7.73 11.45 -9.65
N ALA A 161 -6.67 10.69 -9.91
CA ALA A 161 -6.75 9.25 -10.21
C ALA A 161 -7.33 8.47 -9.03
N ILE A 162 -6.91 8.77 -7.79
CA ILE A 162 -7.44 8.15 -6.56
C ILE A 162 -8.94 8.42 -6.40
N ARG A 163 -9.38 9.67 -6.60
CA ARG A 163 -10.80 10.04 -6.50
C ARG A 163 -11.68 9.34 -7.56
N HIS A 164 -11.10 9.04 -8.72
CA HIS A 164 -11.81 8.44 -9.86
C HIS A 164 -11.40 6.97 -10.11
N SER A 165 -10.84 6.28 -9.11
CA SER A 165 -10.34 4.90 -9.24
C SER A 165 -11.40 3.94 -9.79
N LYS A 166 -12.64 4.03 -9.28
CA LYS A 166 -13.77 3.20 -9.74
C LYS A 166 -14.17 3.47 -11.18
N GLY A 167 -14.19 4.74 -11.60
CA GLY A 167 -14.74 5.15 -12.90
C GLY A 167 -13.73 5.07 -14.04
N LEU A 168 -12.45 5.35 -13.77
CA LEU A 168 -11.39 5.40 -14.79
C LEU A 168 -10.50 4.16 -14.80
N PHE A 169 -10.39 3.48 -13.66
CA PHE A 169 -9.49 2.33 -13.49
C PHE A 169 -10.25 1.08 -13.06
N GLU A 170 -11.60 1.11 -13.00
CA GLU A 170 -12.44 -0.06 -12.69
C GLU A 170 -12.06 -0.78 -11.37
N ILE A 171 -11.43 -0.05 -10.43
CA ILE A 171 -11.00 -0.63 -9.16
C ILE A 171 -12.22 -0.78 -8.26
N SER A 172 -12.65 -2.03 -8.06
CA SER A 172 -13.76 -2.39 -7.18
C SER A 172 -13.29 -3.27 -6.00
N GLU A 173 -14.19 -3.60 -5.07
CA GLU A 173 -13.87 -4.49 -3.94
C GLU A 173 -13.46 -5.89 -4.40
N GLU A 174 -13.90 -6.32 -5.58
CA GLU A 174 -13.52 -7.55 -6.25
C GLU A 174 -12.71 -7.21 -7.50
N PHE A 175 -11.46 -6.80 -7.33
CA PHE A 175 -10.56 -6.64 -8.48
C PHE A 175 -10.21 -8.04 -9.02
N SER A 176 -10.88 -8.42 -10.10
CA SER A 176 -10.47 -9.48 -11.00
C SER A 176 -10.00 -8.82 -12.29
N THR A 177 -8.80 -9.15 -12.76
CA THR A 177 -8.33 -8.69 -14.07
C THR A 177 -9.38 -9.01 -15.14
N PRO A 178 -9.75 -8.06 -16.02
CA PRO A 178 -10.56 -8.38 -17.20
C PRO A 178 -9.84 -9.48 -17.99
N LYS A 179 -10.59 -10.52 -18.37
CA LYS A 179 -10.10 -11.60 -19.26
C LYS A 179 -9.79 -11.08 -20.66
#